data_AF-A0AAJ1FYP2-F1
#
_entry.id   AF-A0AAJ1FYP2-F1
#
_cell.length_a   1.000
_cell.length_b   1.000
_cell.length_c   1.000
_cell.angle_alpha   90.00
_cell.angle_beta   90.00
_cell.angle_gamma   90.00
#
_symmetry.space_group_name_H-M   'P 1'
#
loop_
_entity.id
_entity.type
_entity.pdbx_description
1 polymer ?
#
loop_
_entity_poly.entity_id
_entity_poly.type
_entity_poly.pdbx_seq_one_letter_code
_entity_poly.pdbx_strand_id
1 'polypeptide(L)'
;MMGIRRYGKTTWQYEKIQALLESNVPFENICFIDFSDDRLYFLRAEDSLPSIITDTYYGIYPHKHDEKVYFFFDEIQYVNLWGSFINRLQISENCEIYITGSPAKLLSKEISTEIATRTFSWELFPFSFVEFLRFKNISILFDDVKNRDEIKKGFDNYFYKGGMPERLILPNDTMVNKSFQNFVRDVITRDIILRFNISNPVQLERLTQILLNSFSRLITVNKLKQRLSGERLNLSPKLINEYIDKLIDSYLLYTV
;
A
#
# COMPACT_ATOMS: atom_id res chain seq x y z
N MET A 1 7.98 3.42 -3.36
CA MET A 1 7.65 2.81 -2.06
C MET A 1 6.29 2.14 -2.14
N MET A 2 6.24 0.85 -1.85
CA MET A 2 5.03 0.04 -1.92
C MET A 2 4.64 -0.40 -0.51
N GLY A 3 3.39 -0.81 -0.31
CA GLY A 3 2.94 -1.29 0.99
C GLY A 3 1.43 -1.22 1.12
N ILE A 4 0.93 -1.63 2.28
CA ILE A 4 -0.50 -1.66 2.56
C ILE A 4 -1.08 -0.23 2.60
N ARG A 5 -2.38 -0.09 2.25
CA ARG A 5 -3.12 1.17 2.45
C ARG A 5 -3.09 1.63 3.91
N ARG A 6 -2.95 2.95 4.13
CA ARG A 6 -2.98 3.62 5.45
C ARG A 6 -1.75 3.39 6.35
N TYR A 7 -0.60 3.06 5.75
CA TYR A 7 0.66 2.87 6.49
C TYR A 7 1.62 4.06 6.43
N GLY A 8 1.16 5.22 5.94
CA GLY A 8 1.98 6.44 5.93
C GLY A 8 2.87 6.60 4.70
N LYS A 9 2.53 5.97 3.57
CA LYS A 9 3.31 6.10 2.32
C LYS A 9 3.36 7.55 1.80
N THR A 10 2.20 8.22 1.79
CA THR A 10 2.09 9.64 1.45
C THR A 10 2.82 10.51 2.48
N THR A 11 2.75 10.16 3.77
CA THR A 11 3.47 10.86 4.85
C THR A 11 4.98 10.89 4.58
N TRP A 12 5.56 9.77 4.17
CA TRP A 12 6.98 9.71 3.79
C TRP A 12 7.31 10.62 2.60
N GLN A 13 6.44 10.71 1.59
CA GLN A 13 6.65 11.65 0.48
C GLN A 13 6.65 13.10 0.98
N TYR A 14 5.73 13.47 1.87
CA TYR A 14 5.70 14.80 2.47
C TYR A 14 6.96 15.09 3.30
N GLU A 15 7.44 14.14 4.10
CA GLU A 15 8.70 14.27 4.84
C GLU A 15 9.89 14.49 3.89
N LYS A 16 9.93 13.77 2.77
CA LYS A 16 10.97 13.94 1.76
C LYS A 16 10.88 15.31 1.06
N ILE A 17 9.68 15.78 0.74
CA ILE A 17 9.44 17.12 0.19
C ILE A 17 9.94 18.18 1.17
N GLN A 18 9.60 18.07 2.46
CA GLN A 18 10.08 19.01 3.49
C GLN A 18 11.61 19.04 3.56
N ALA A 19 12.27 17.89 3.57
CA ALA A 19 13.73 17.82 3.58
C ALA A 19 14.37 18.46 2.34
N LEU A 20 13.74 18.40 1.16
CA LEU A 20 14.21 19.08 -0.05
C LEU A 20 14.07 20.60 0.08
N LEU A 21 12.94 21.08 0.60
CA LEU A 21 12.71 22.51 0.84
C LEU A 21 13.70 23.07 1.86
N GLU A 22 13.97 22.35 2.95
CA GLU A 22 14.99 22.69 3.94
C GLU A 22 16.41 22.71 3.35
N SER A 23 16.64 21.94 2.29
CA SER A 23 17.90 21.92 1.53
C SER A 23 17.98 22.99 0.43
N ASN A 24 17.07 23.99 0.45
CA ASN A 24 16.95 25.08 -0.53
C ASN A 24 16.59 24.65 -1.96
N VAL A 25 15.91 23.51 -2.13
CA VAL A 25 15.28 23.21 -3.43
C VAL A 25 14.07 24.14 -3.62
N PRO A 26 13.95 24.87 -4.73
CA PRO A 26 12.81 25.73 -4.96
C PRO A 26 11.52 24.93 -5.03
N PHE A 27 10.43 25.47 -4.49
CA PHE A 27 9.12 24.81 -4.52
C PHE A 27 8.67 24.46 -5.95
N GLU A 28 8.99 25.32 -6.93
CA GLU A 28 8.70 25.09 -8.34
C GLU A 28 9.38 23.85 -8.92
N ASN A 29 10.49 23.39 -8.34
CA ASN A 29 11.19 22.16 -8.75
C ASN A 29 10.52 20.91 -8.19
N ILE A 30 9.45 21.04 -7.40
CA ILE A 30 8.76 19.92 -6.76
C ILE A 30 7.36 19.82 -7.36
N CYS A 31 7.08 18.69 -8.02
CA CYS A 31 5.77 18.37 -8.57
C CYS A 31 5.16 17.21 -7.77
N PHE A 32 4.10 17.47 -7.00
CA PHE A 32 3.37 16.44 -6.26
C PHE A 32 1.98 16.23 -6.87
N ILE A 33 1.60 14.98 -7.13
CA ILE A 33 0.29 14.60 -7.64
C ILE A 33 -0.20 13.35 -6.91
N ASP A 34 -1.42 13.42 -6.39
CA ASP A 34 -2.16 12.28 -5.86
C ASP A 34 -3.20 11.80 -6.88
N PHE A 35 -2.96 10.61 -7.46
CA PHE A 35 -3.84 10.01 -8.49
C PHE A 35 -5.11 9.38 -7.91
N SER A 36 -5.31 9.44 -6.59
CA SER A 36 -6.58 9.06 -5.97
C SER A 36 -7.69 10.07 -6.22
N ASP A 37 -7.35 11.32 -6.56
CA ASP A 37 -8.28 12.40 -6.89
C ASP A 37 -9.20 12.03 -8.07
N ASP A 38 -10.50 12.25 -7.89
CA ASP A 38 -11.53 11.88 -8.86
C ASP A 38 -11.46 12.72 -10.15
N ARG A 39 -10.89 13.93 -10.09
CA ARG A 39 -10.70 14.77 -11.27
C ARG A 39 -9.65 14.20 -12.23
N LEU A 40 -8.80 13.29 -11.75
CA LEU A 40 -7.78 12.60 -12.55
C LEU A 40 -8.26 11.25 -13.08
N TYR A 41 -9.55 10.92 -12.98
CA TYR A 41 -10.08 9.62 -13.40
C TYR A 41 -9.85 9.32 -14.89
N PHE A 42 -9.75 10.35 -15.73
CA PHE A 42 -9.43 10.18 -17.16
C PHE A 42 -8.07 9.51 -17.40
N LEU A 43 -7.14 9.57 -16.45
CA LEU A 43 -5.84 8.90 -16.54
C LEU A 43 -5.94 7.36 -16.38
N ARG A 44 -7.09 6.85 -15.90
CA ARG A 44 -7.36 5.41 -15.72
C ARG A 44 -7.80 4.72 -17.01
N ALA A 45 -8.16 5.48 -18.04
CA ALA A 45 -8.66 4.94 -19.30
C ALA A 45 -7.56 4.24 -20.12
N GLU A 46 -7.95 3.26 -20.95
CA GLU A 46 -6.99 2.51 -21.78
C GLU A 46 -6.23 3.41 -22.77
N ASP A 47 -6.88 4.46 -23.25
CA ASP A 47 -6.37 5.47 -24.17
C ASP A 47 -5.76 6.70 -23.47
N SER A 48 -5.49 6.60 -22.16
CA SER A 48 -4.95 7.72 -21.41
C SER A 48 -3.56 8.15 -21.91
N LEU A 49 -3.30 9.46 -21.82
CA LEU A 49 -2.03 10.07 -22.18
C LEU A 49 -1.41 10.75 -20.96
N PRO A 50 -0.65 10.02 -20.12
CA PRO A 50 -0.03 10.59 -18.92
C PRO A 50 0.94 11.75 -19.20
N SER A 51 1.37 11.96 -20.45
CA SER A 51 2.20 13.13 -20.82
C SER A 51 1.59 14.46 -20.45
N ILE A 52 0.26 14.55 -20.41
CA ILE A 52 -0.44 15.78 -20.00
C ILE A 52 0.04 16.31 -18.65
N ILE A 53 0.48 15.43 -17.74
CA ILE A 53 1.04 15.80 -16.43
C ILE A 53 2.30 16.65 -16.60
N THR A 54 3.26 16.13 -17.38
CA THR A 54 4.54 16.80 -17.61
C THR A 54 4.37 18.01 -18.51
N ASP A 55 3.52 17.90 -19.54
CA ASP A 55 3.22 18.99 -20.47
C ASP A 55 2.61 20.19 -19.72
N THR A 56 1.72 19.92 -18.75
CA THR A 56 1.13 20.95 -17.90
C THR A 56 2.16 21.55 -16.94
N TYR A 57 2.95 20.71 -16.25
CA TYR A 57 3.95 21.17 -15.30
C TYR A 57 4.99 22.08 -15.97
N TYR A 58 5.60 21.63 -17.07
CA TYR A 58 6.59 22.42 -17.80
C TYR A 58 5.96 23.59 -18.57
N GLY A 59 4.68 23.51 -18.95
CA GLY A 59 3.95 24.65 -19.49
C GLY A 59 3.79 25.79 -18.47
N ILE A 60 3.63 25.46 -17.18
CA ILE A 60 3.56 26.42 -16.08
C ILE A 60 4.96 26.93 -15.71
N TYR A 61 5.97 26.05 -15.73
CA TYR A 61 7.35 26.37 -15.36
C TYR A 61 8.37 26.02 -16.46
N PRO A 62 8.41 26.74 -17.60
CA PRO A 62 9.24 26.36 -18.75
C PRO A 62 10.74 26.34 -18.44
N HIS A 63 11.22 27.22 -17.55
CA HIS A 63 12.63 27.27 -17.13
C HIS A 63 13.09 26.01 -16.38
N LYS A 64 12.16 25.15 -15.92
CA LYS A 64 12.51 23.93 -15.19
C LYS A 64 13.02 22.81 -16.08
N HIS A 65 12.93 22.91 -17.41
CA HIS A 65 13.59 21.96 -18.31
C HIS A 65 15.11 21.91 -18.13
N ASP A 66 15.73 23.04 -17.75
CA ASP A 66 17.18 23.14 -17.54
C ASP A 66 17.61 22.83 -16.10
N GLU A 67 16.65 22.54 -15.22
CA GLU A 67 16.88 22.28 -13.80
C GLU A 67 16.51 20.86 -13.42
N LYS A 68 16.99 20.41 -12.24
CA LYS A 68 16.55 19.13 -11.69
C LYS A 68 15.15 19.28 -11.10
N VAL A 69 14.22 18.42 -11.53
CA VAL A 69 12.83 18.38 -11.02
C VAL A 69 12.60 17.12 -10.20
N TYR A 70 11.88 17.25 -9.08
CA TYR A 70 11.50 16.16 -8.20
C TYR A 70 10.00 15.88 -8.36
N PHE A 71 9.67 14.75 -8.96
CA PHE A 71 8.29 14.29 -9.13
C PHE A 71 7.90 13.35 -7.99
N PHE A 72 6.76 13.63 -7.36
CA PHE A 72 6.16 12.83 -6.30
C PHE A 72 4.78 12.38 -6.76
N PHE A 73 4.67 11.10 -7.09
CA PHE A 73 3.48 10.49 -7.64
C PHE A 73 2.89 9.53 -6.62
N ASP A 74 1.76 9.91 -6.03
CA ASP A 74 1.02 9.08 -5.08
C ASP A 74 -0.09 8.27 -5.75
N GLU A 75 -0.25 7.04 -5.30
CA GLU A 75 -1.18 6.05 -5.85
C GLU A 75 -1.07 5.87 -7.38
N ILE A 76 0.16 5.80 -7.92
CA ILE A 76 0.46 5.75 -9.37
C ILE A 76 -0.27 4.62 -10.10
N GLN A 77 -0.64 3.55 -9.41
CA GLN A 77 -1.32 2.40 -9.98
C GLN A 77 -2.75 2.69 -10.47
N TYR A 78 -3.25 3.91 -10.26
CA TYR A 78 -4.46 4.39 -10.94
C TYR A 78 -4.18 4.95 -12.33
N VAL A 79 -2.94 5.31 -12.66
CA VAL A 79 -2.59 5.81 -13.98
C VAL A 79 -2.38 4.63 -14.91
N ASN A 80 -3.11 4.56 -16.01
CA ASN A 80 -2.84 3.58 -17.04
C ASN A 80 -1.58 3.96 -17.84
N LEU A 81 -0.85 2.98 -18.36
CA LEU A 81 0.44 3.18 -19.07
C LEU A 81 1.51 3.92 -18.24
N TRP A 82 1.41 3.87 -16.91
CA TRP A 82 2.28 4.65 -16.04
C TRP A 82 3.75 4.21 -16.15
N GLY A 83 4.05 2.92 -16.30
CA GLY A 83 5.43 2.42 -16.38
C GLY A 83 6.20 3.02 -17.57
N SER A 84 5.60 2.96 -18.76
CA SER A 84 6.10 3.62 -19.97
C SER A 84 6.26 5.13 -19.81
N PHE A 85 5.31 5.80 -19.14
CA PHE A 85 5.40 7.23 -18.85
C PHE A 85 6.58 7.59 -17.95
N ILE A 86 6.76 6.87 -16.84
CA ILE A 86 7.89 7.08 -15.92
C ILE A 86 9.22 6.81 -16.61
N ASN A 87 9.32 5.72 -17.38
CA ASN A 87 10.54 5.38 -18.09
C ASN A 87 10.93 6.47 -19.10
N ARG A 88 9.97 7.00 -19.88
CA ARG A 88 10.20 8.13 -20.78
C ARG A 88 10.70 9.34 -20.00
N LEU A 89 10.02 9.71 -18.92
CA LEU A 89 10.34 10.89 -18.10
C LEU A 89 11.76 10.82 -17.52
N GLN A 90 12.19 9.65 -17.04
CA GLN A 90 13.56 9.44 -16.55
C GLN A 90 14.63 9.54 -17.63
N ILE A 91 14.29 9.25 -18.88
CA ILE A 91 15.22 9.31 -20.02
C ILE A 91 15.27 10.73 -20.60
N SER A 92 14.14 11.41 -20.70
CA SER A 92 14.03 12.69 -21.40
C SER A 92 14.34 13.91 -20.52
N GLU A 93 14.06 13.85 -19.23
CA GLU A 93 14.18 15.01 -18.33
C GLU A 93 15.22 14.79 -17.23
N ASN A 94 15.85 15.88 -16.79
CA ASN A 94 16.68 15.88 -15.59
C ASN A 94 15.79 15.80 -14.33
N CYS A 95 15.40 14.59 -13.93
CA CYS A 95 14.45 14.43 -12.83
C CYS A 95 14.80 13.31 -11.85
N GLU A 96 14.18 13.38 -10.68
CA GLU A 96 14.11 12.31 -9.70
C GLU A 96 12.65 12.03 -9.37
N ILE A 97 12.26 10.76 -9.41
CA ILE A 97 10.85 10.36 -9.32
C ILE A 97 10.65 9.48 -8.10
N TYR A 98 9.73 9.91 -7.23
CA TYR A 98 9.25 9.18 -6.08
C TYR A 98 7.83 8.71 -6.35
N ILE A 99 7.62 7.40 -6.19
CA ILE A 99 6.38 6.75 -6.53
C ILE A 99 5.85 6.04 -5.30
N THR A 100 4.56 6.17 -5.00
CA THR A 100 3.85 5.33 -4.02
C THR A 100 2.66 4.64 -4.65
N GLY A 101 2.30 3.49 -4.08
CA GLY A 101 1.13 2.76 -4.54
C GLY A 101 0.77 1.51 -3.75
N SER A 102 -0.46 1.04 -3.94
CA SER A 102 -0.99 -0.22 -3.40
C SER A 102 -1.87 -0.94 -4.44
N PRO A 103 -1.76 -2.26 -4.62
CA PRO A 103 -0.89 -3.22 -3.92
C PRO A 103 0.49 -3.42 -4.58
N ALA A 104 1.47 -3.91 -3.82
CA ALA A 104 2.87 -3.95 -4.27
C ALA A 104 3.17 -4.93 -5.39
N LYS A 105 2.48 -6.06 -5.51
CA LYS A 105 2.91 -7.11 -6.44
C LYS A 105 2.67 -6.79 -7.91
N LEU A 106 1.61 -6.02 -8.19
CA LEU A 106 1.38 -5.48 -9.54
C LEU A 106 2.42 -4.41 -9.87
N LEU A 107 2.63 -3.46 -8.94
CA LEU A 107 3.66 -2.45 -9.08
C LEU A 107 5.04 -3.07 -9.26
N SER A 108 5.41 -4.08 -8.47
CA SER A 108 6.74 -4.70 -8.57
C SER A 108 6.93 -5.46 -9.88
N LYS A 109 5.89 -6.14 -10.38
CA LYS A 109 5.93 -6.81 -11.69
C LYS A 109 6.09 -5.79 -12.81
N GLU A 110 5.26 -4.75 -12.85
CA GLU A 110 5.32 -3.67 -13.85
C GLU A 110 6.65 -2.90 -13.78
N ILE A 111 7.15 -2.59 -12.58
CA ILE A 111 8.49 -1.99 -12.38
C ILE A 111 9.56 -2.90 -12.98
N SER A 112 9.52 -4.20 -12.70
CA SER A 112 10.53 -5.15 -13.18
C SER A 112 10.53 -5.36 -14.69
N THR A 113 9.38 -5.18 -15.35
CA THR A 113 9.22 -5.40 -16.80
C THR A 113 9.41 -4.13 -17.61
N GLU A 114 8.99 -2.97 -17.11
CA GLU A 114 8.91 -1.73 -17.90
C GLU A 114 9.93 -0.65 -17.51
N ILE A 115 10.48 -0.70 -16.30
CA ILE A 115 11.38 0.35 -15.80
C ILE A 115 12.81 -0.17 -15.79
N ALA A 116 13.68 0.53 -16.52
CA ALA A 116 15.08 0.18 -16.68
C ALA A 116 15.86 0.23 -15.34
N THR A 117 17.07 -0.33 -15.38
CA THR A 117 18.01 -0.45 -14.27
C THR A 117 18.39 0.91 -13.67
N ARG A 118 17.63 1.41 -12.67
CA ARG A 118 17.99 2.49 -11.72
C ARG A 118 16.93 2.74 -10.64
N THR A 119 16.07 1.76 -10.38
CA THR A 119 14.97 1.90 -9.41
C THR A 119 15.33 1.23 -8.10
N PHE A 120 15.02 1.91 -6.99
CA PHE A 120 15.05 1.32 -5.66
C PHE A 120 13.60 1.12 -5.19
N SER A 121 13.26 -0.12 -4.87
CA SER A 121 11.95 -0.48 -4.33
C SER A 121 12.06 -0.72 -2.82
N TRP A 122 11.24 -0.03 -2.05
CA TRP A 122 11.06 -0.26 -0.62
C TRP A 122 9.63 -0.71 -0.35
N GLU A 123 9.49 -1.68 0.54
CA GLU A 123 8.21 -2.13 1.07
C GLU A 123 8.03 -1.59 2.48
N LEU A 124 6.91 -0.90 2.71
CA LEU A 124 6.54 -0.33 4.00
C LEU A 124 5.57 -1.28 4.71
N PHE A 125 6.05 -1.86 5.79
CA PHE A 125 5.29 -2.76 6.67
C PHE A 125 4.66 -2.00 7.85
N PRO A 126 3.69 -2.62 8.54
CA PRO A 126 3.33 -2.21 9.90
C PRO A 126 4.56 -2.01 10.78
N PHE A 127 4.41 -1.19 11.82
CA PHE A 127 5.40 -1.14 12.88
C PHE A 127 5.72 -2.55 13.36
N SER A 128 7.00 -2.88 13.33
CA SER A 128 7.56 -3.97 14.11
C SER A 128 7.25 -3.76 15.58
N PHE A 129 7.36 -4.82 16.38
CA PHE A 129 7.18 -4.69 17.82
C PHE A 129 8.15 -3.67 18.44
N VAL A 130 9.37 -3.58 17.91
CA VAL A 130 10.37 -2.60 18.36
C VAL A 130 9.93 -1.17 18.06
N GLU A 131 9.42 -0.89 16.85
CA GLU A 131 8.89 0.43 16.49
C GLU A 131 7.64 0.77 17.30
N PHE A 132 6.79 -0.21 17.61
CA PHE A 132 5.66 -0.03 18.51
C PHE A 132 6.10 0.37 19.92
N LEU A 133 7.12 -0.28 20.48
CA LEU A 133 7.66 0.08 21.80
C LEU A 133 8.21 1.51 21.78
N ARG A 134 8.97 1.89 20.74
CA ARG A 134 9.45 3.27 20.56
C ARG A 134 8.29 4.26 20.47
N PHE A 135 7.26 3.95 19.69
CA PHE A 135 6.06 4.78 19.57
C PHE A 135 5.35 4.97 20.92
N LYS A 136 5.36 3.96 21.79
CA LYS A 136 4.80 4.01 23.14
C LYS A 136 5.77 4.56 24.19
N ASN A 137 6.97 4.99 23.80
CA ASN A 137 8.05 5.43 24.71
C ASN A 137 8.44 4.37 25.75
N ILE A 138 8.38 3.08 25.39
CA ILE A 138 8.80 1.96 26.23
C ILE A 138 10.25 1.61 25.87
N SER A 139 11.10 1.44 26.88
CA SER A 139 12.51 1.07 26.68
C SER A 139 12.63 -0.37 26.15
N ILE A 140 13.58 -0.58 25.24
CA ILE A 140 13.84 -1.88 24.60
C ILE A 140 14.84 -2.72 25.43
N LEU A 141 15.50 -2.12 26.42
CA LEU A 141 16.59 -2.74 27.17
C LEU A 141 16.07 -3.66 28.30
N PHE A 142 16.66 -4.84 28.48
CA PHE A 142 16.22 -5.81 29.48
C PHE A 142 16.90 -5.65 30.85
N ASP A 143 17.10 -4.40 31.27
CA ASP A 143 18.06 -4.06 32.33
C ASP A 143 17.49 -4.23 33.76
N ASP A 144 16.16 -4.17 33.93
CA ASP A 144 15.48 -4.40 35.20
C ASP A 144 14.12 -5.09 35.01
N VAL A 145 13.64 -5.79 36.05
CA VAL A 145 12.38 -6.54 36.11
C VAL A 145 11.18 -5.66 35.76
N LYS A 146 11.16 -4.40 36.22
CA LYS A 146 10.08 -3.44 35.90
C LYS A 146 9.95 -3.23 34.40
N ASN A 147 11.08 -3.07 33.70
CA ASN A 147 11.07 -2.86 32.26
C ASN A 147 10.61 -4.13 31.51
N ARG A 148 10.95 -5.32 32.02
CA ARG A 148 10.45 -6.59 31.46
C ARG A 148 8.94 -6.68 31.52
N ASP A 149 8.32 -6.27 32.61
CA ASP A 149 6.86 -6.30 32.75
C ASP A 149 6.16 -5.28 31.86
N GLU A 150 6.76 -4.12 31.63
CA GLU A 150 6.27 -3.13 30.65
C GLU A 150 6.37 -3.66 29.22
N ILE A 151 7.48 -4.29 28.85
CA ILE A 151 7.65 -4.92 27.52
C ILE A 151 6.60 -6.02 27.31
N LYS A 152 6.33 -6.86 28.32
CA LYS A 152 5.28 -7.91 28.23
C LYS A 152 3.89 -7.30 28.01
N LYS A 153 3.52 -6.28 28.79
CA LYS A 153 2.26 -5.55 28.59
C LYS A 153 2.20 -4.89 27.21
N GLY A 154 3.34 -4.36 26.74
CA GLY A 154 3.49 -3.82 25.40
C GLY A 154 3.24 -4.88 24.33
N PHE A 155 3.73 -6.11 24.53
CA PHE A 155 3.51 -7.22 23.63
C PHE A 155 2.03 -7.63 23.55
N ASP A 156 1.33 -7.74 24.68
CA ASP A 156 -0.10 -8.06 24.69
C ASP A 156 -0.91 -6.99 23.91
N ASN A 157 -0.55 -5.73 24.10
CA ASN A 157 -1.15 -4.61 23.39
C ASN A 157 -0.84 -4.64 21.89
N TYR A 158 0.41 -4.91 21.51
CA TYR A 158 0.81 -5.08 20.11
C TYR A 158 0.11 -6.26 19.46
N PHE A 159 -0.03 -7.38 20.16
CA PHE A 159 -0.71 -8.57 19.67
C PHE A 159 -2.19 -8.29 19.37
N TYR A 160 -2.86 -7.50 20.23
CA TYR A 160 -4.26 -7.12 20.04
C TYR A 160 -4.46 -6.00 18.99
N LYS A 161 -3.68 -4.92 19.07
CA LYS A 161 -3.84 -3.72 18.22
C LYS A 161 -3.07 -3.80 16.90
N GLY A 162 -2.09 -4.69 16.79
CA GLY A 162 -1.17 -4.77 15.66
C GLY A 162 -0.22 -3.57 15.58
N GLY A 163 0.52 -3.51 14.47
CA GLY A 163 1.49 -2.44 14.19
C GLY A 163 0.98 -1.29 13.31
N MET A 164 -0.32 -1.18 13.06
CA MET A 164 -0.86 -0.12 12.19
C MET A 164 -0.84 1.23 12.91
N PRO A 165 -0.09 2.25 12.45
CA PRO A 165 0.05 3.52 13.16
C PRO A 165 -1.29 4.20 13.49
N GLU A 166 -2.23 4.22 12.52
CA GLU A 166 -3.58 4.78 12.70
C GLU A 166 -4.34 4.12 13.86
N ARG A 167 -4.19 2.81 14.05
CA ARG A 167 -4.88 2.08 15.13
C ARG A 167 -4.29 2.40 16.51
N LEU A 168 -3.03 2.84 16.57
CA LEU A 168 -2.33 3.08 17.83
C LEU A 168 -2.69 4.41 18.51
N ILE A 169 -3.28 5.34 17.75
CA ILE A 169 -3.72 6.68 18.20
C ILE A 169 -5.22 6.75 18.52
N LEU A 170 -5.98 5.68 18.24
CA LEU A 170 -7.42 5.66 18.52
C LEU A 170 -7.70 5.61 20.03
N PRO A 171 -8.73 6.33 20.51
CA PRO A 171 -8.94 6.57 21.94
C PRO A 171 -9.47 5.35 22.70
N ASN A 172 -10.10 4.39 22.04
CA ASN A 172 -10.66 3.20 22.68
C ASN A 172 -10.63 1.96 21.77
N ASP A 173 -10.74 0.78 22.38
CA ASP A 173 -10.61 -0.50 21.69
C ASP A 173 -11.78 -0.79 20.73
N THR A 174 -12.98 -0.26 21.00
CA THR A 174 -14.13 -0.35 20.08
C THR A 174 -13.81 0.32 18.73
N MET A 175 -13.19 1.49 18.76
CA MET A 175 -12.75 2.20 17.56
C MET A 175 -11.61 1.47 16.86
N VAL A 176 -10.67 0.88 17.62
CA VAL A 176 -9.58 0.05 17.06
C VAL A 176 -10.13 -1.12 16.26
N ASN A 177 -11.12 -1.84 16.80
CA ASN A 177 -11.75 -2.97 16.12
C ASN A 177 -12.54 -2.53 14.88
N LYS A 178 -13.31 -1.44 14.98
CA LYS A 178 -14.06 -0.90 13.85
C LYS A 178 -13.14 -0.39 12.73
N SER A 179 -12.03 0.25 13.08
CA SER A 179 -11.00 0.68 12.13
C SER A 179 -10.42 -0.51 11.36
N PHE A 180 -10.07 -1.60 12.07
CA PHE A 180 -9.58 -2.81 11.41
C PHE A 180 -10.63 -3.46 10.48
N GLN A 181 -11.89 -3.56 10.93
CA GLN A 181 -12.98 -4.08 10.08
C GLN A 181 -13.18 -3.24 8.82
N ASN A 182 -13.15 -1.91 8.95
CA ASN A 182 -13.25 -1.00 7.82
C ASN A 182 -12.05 -1.17 6.87
N PHE A 183 -10.84 -1.28 7.42
CA PHE A 183 -9.64 -1.54 6.62
C PHE A 183 -9.76 -2.83 5.81
N VAL A 184 -10.15 -3.95 6.45
CA VAL A 184 -10.36 -5.23 5.77
C VAL A 184 -11.40 -5.09 4.65
N ARG A 185 -12.53 -4.41 4.93
CA ARG A 185 -13.57 -4.15 3.94
C ARG A 185 -13.06 -3.32 2.77
N ASP A 186 -12.31 -2.26 3.04
CA ASP A 186 -11.78 -1.38 2.01
C ASP A 186 -10.80 -2.11 1.10
N VAL A 187 -9.94 -2.96 1.66
CA VAL A 187 -9.04 -3.83 0.87
C VAL A 187 -9.84 -4.79 -0.01
N ILE A 188 -10.80 -5.52 0.57
CA ILE A 188 -11.61 -6.48 -0.20
C ILE A 188 -12.38 -5.76 -1.32
N THR A 189 -13.05 -4.66 -1.02
CA THR A 189 -13.90 -3.97 -1.98
C THR A 189 -13.08 -3.23 -3.03
N ARG A 190 -12.17 -2.33 -2.63
CA ARG A 190 -11.48 -1.43 -3.56
C ARG A 190 -10.28 -2.09 -4.22
N ASP A 191 -9.48 -2.84 -3.46
CA ASP A 191 -8.23 -3.40 -3.97
C ASP A 191 -8.43 -4.75 -4.65
N ILE A 192 -9.53 -5.45 -4.36
CA ILE A 192 -9.79 -6.77 -4.94
C ILE A 192 -11.02 -6.76 -5.83
N ILE A 193 -12.22 -6.51 -5.29
CA ILE A 193 -13.49 -6.67 -6.03
C ILE A 193 -13.57 -5.71 -7.22
N LEU A 194 -13.44 -4.40 -6.96
CA LEU A 194 -13.57 -3.38 -8.01
C LEU A 194 -12.42 -3.45 -9.00
N ARG A 195 -11.20 -3.69 -8.51
CA ARG A 195 -9.99 -3.73 -9.34
C ARG A 195 -9.95 -4.93 -10.29
N PHE A 196 -10.28 -6.12 -9.81
CA PHE A 196 -10.22 -7.34 -10.62
C PHE A 196 -11.59 -7.77 -11.16
N ASN A 197 -12.61 -6.92 -11.05
CA ASN A 197 -13.99 -7.18 -11.46
C ASN A 197 -14.49 -8.57 -11.03
N ILE A 198 -14.36 -8.86 -9.72
CA ILE A 198 -14.60 -10.18 -9.16
C ILE A 198 -16.06 -10.60 -9.33
N SER A 199 -16.29 -11.75 -9.99
CA SER A 199 -17.64 -12.25 -10.26
C SER A 199 -18.37 -12.81 -9.04
N ASN A 200 -17.63 -13.28 -8.02
CA ASN A 200 -18.21 -13.92 -6.83
C ASN A 200 -17.75 -13.21 -5.54
N PRO A 201 -18.21 -11.96 -5.28
CA PRO A 201 -17.73 -11.14 -4.16
C PRO A 201 -18.12 -11.71 -2.79
N VAL A 202 -19.32 -12.26 -2.64
CA VAL A 202 -19.81 -12.86 -1.38
C VAL A 202 -18.92 -14.03 -0.94
N GLN A 203 -18.53 -14.88 -1.89
CA GLN A 203 -17.68 -16.03 -1.61
C GLN A 203 -16.24 -15.61 -1.28
N LEU A 204 -15.73 -14.54 -1.91
CA LEU A 204 -14.44 -13.95 -1.57
C LEU A 204 -14.44 -13.39 -0.13
N GLU A 205 -15.48 -12.66 0.26
CA GLU A 205 -15.62 -12.15 1.64
C GLU A 205 -15.64 -13.29 2.65
N ARG A 206 -16.44 -14.34 2.39
CA ARG A 206 -16.53 -15.52 3.25
C ARG A 206 -15.21 -16.28 3.32
N LEU A 207 -14.52 -16.46 2.19
CA LEU A 207 -13.18 -17.05 2.15
C LEU A 207 -12.22 -16.24 3.03
N THR A 208 -12.24 -14.92 2.91
CA THR A 208 -11.40 -14.01 3.69
C THR A 208 -11.67 -14.17 5.19
N GLN A 209 -12.94 -14.20 5.60
CA GLN A 209 -13.31 -14.43 7.01
C GLN A 209 -12.82 -15.79 7.53
N ILE A 210 -12.93 -16.87 6.74
CA ILE A 210 -12.45 -18.20 7.13
C ILE A 210 -10.93 -18.18 7.34
N LEU A 211 -10.20 -17.53 6.43
CA LEU A 211 -8.74 -17.43 6.49
C LEU A 211 -8.29 -16.58 7.68
N LEU A 212 -8.89 -15.42 7.90
CA LEU A 212 -8.58 -14.55 9.05
C LEU A 212 -8.88 -15.23 10.39
N ASN A 213 -9.95 -16.02 10.49
CA ASN A 213 -10.26 -16.79 11.71
C ASN A 213 -9.40 -18.05 11.89
N SER A 214 -8.60 -18.41 10.90
CA SER A 214 -7.72 -19.57 10.92
C SER A 214 -6.25 -19.16 10.86
N PHE A 215 -5.92 -17.97 11.35
CA PHE A 215 -4.56 -17.46 11.40
C PHE A 215 -3.62 -18.48 12.08
N SER A 216 -2.42 -18.65 11.51
CA SER A 216 -1.40 -19.60 11.98
C SER A 216 -1.78 -21.09 11.91
N ARG A 217 -2.79 -21.48 11.11
CA ARG A 217 -3.14 -22.89 10.87
C ARG A 217 -2.87 -23.31 9.43
N LEU A 218 -2.38 -24.53 9.26
CA LEU A 218 -2.28 -25.16 7.94
C LEU A 218 -3.69 -25.42 7.39
N ILE A 219 -3.95 -24.96 6.16
CA ILE A 219 -5.21 -25.10 5.45
C ILE A 219 -4.95 -25.59 4.03
N THR A 220 -5.79 -26.52 3.56
CA THR A 220 -5.78 -26.98 2.18
C THR A 220 -6.94 -26.39 1.38
N VAL A 221 -6.74 -26.20 0.08
CA VAL A 221 -7.76 -25.69 -0.86
C VAL A 221 -9.01 -26.57 -0.85
N ASN A 222 -8.85 -27.88 -0.75
CA ASN A 222 -9.98 -28.82 -0.68
C ASN A 222 -10.84 -28.60 0.58
N LYS A 223 -10.21 -28.33 1.73
CA LYS A 223 -10.92 -28.05 2.98
C LYS A 223 -11.63 -26.69 2.92
N LEU A 224 -11.03 -25.69 2.28
CA LEU A 224 -11.68 -24.40 2.02
C LEU A 224 -12.91 -24.56 1.12
N LYS A 225 -12.77 -25.32 0.03
CA LYS A 225 -13.87 -25.63 -0.88
C LYS A 225 -15.06 -26.23 -0.14
N GLN A 226 -14.82 -27.24 0.71
CA GLN A 226 -15.86 -27.88 1.53
C GLN A 226 -16.54 -26.92 2.52
N ARG A 227 -15.80 -25.96 3.08
CA ARG A 227 -16.37 -24.95 3.99
C ARG A 227 -17.19 -23.87 3.27
N LEU A 228 -16.89 -23.65 1.99
CA LEU A 228 -17.56 -22.66 1.14
C LEU A 228 -18.80 -23.22 0.42
N SER A 229 -18.91 -24.53 0.24
CA SER A 229 -19.98 -25.21 -0.50
C SER A 229 -21.39 -25.15 0.14
N GLY A 230 -21.62 -24.26 1.11
CA GLY A 230 -22.89 -24.14 1.84
C GLY A 230 -24.01 -23.41 1.09
N GLU A 231 -23.71 -22.66 0.03
CA GLU A 231 -24.68 -21.76 -0.62
C GLU A 231 -24.55 -21.80 -2.15
N ARG A 232 -25.20 -22.76 -2.83
CA ARG A 232 -25.55 -22.85 -4.28
C ARG A 232 -24.49 -22.48 -5.35
N LEU A 233 -23.29 -22.06 -4.98
CA LEU A 233 -22.20 -21.56 -5.82
C LEU A 233 -20.91 -22.25 -5.36
N ASN A 234 -20.48 -23.25 -6.14
CA ASN A 234 -19.24 -23.98 -5.88
C ASN A 234 -18.08 -23.25 -6.55
N LEU A 235 -17.17 -22.67 -5.76
CA LEU A 235 -15.91 -22.18 -6.30
C LEU A 235 -15.02 -23.36 -6.72
N SER A 236 -14.37 -23.23 -7.88
CA SER A 236 -13.36 -24.18 -8.31
C SER A 236 -12.08 -24.03 -7.45
N PRO A 237 -11.27 -25.10 -7.26
CA PRO A 237 -9.99 -24.98 -6.57
C PRO A 237 -9.06 -23.91 -7.17
N LYS A 238 -9.08 -23.78 -8.50
CA LYS A 238 -8.32 -22.75 -9.22
C LYS A 238 -8.75 -21.34 -8.79
N LEU A 239 -10.06 -21.09 -8.73
CA LEU A 239 -10.59 -19.78 -8.35
C LEU A 239 -10.32 -19.45 -6.87
N ILE A 240 -10.32 -20.46 -5.99
CA ILE A 240 -9.94 -20.28 -4.59
C ILE A 240 -8.47 -19.85 -4.48
N ASN A 241 -7.56 -20.51 -5.20
CA ASN A 241 -6.15 -20.10 -5.22
C ASN A 241 -5.99 -18.69 -5.78
N GLU A 242 -6.66 -18.36 -6.86
CA GLU A 242 -6.62 -17.02 -7.45
C GLU A 242 -7.08 -15.93 -6.46
N TYR A 243 -8.10 -16.22 -5.65
CA TYR A 243 -8.54 -15.30 -4.61
C TYR A 243 -7.53 -15.18 -3.47
N ILE A 244 -6.90 -16.29 -3.06
CA ILE A 244 -5.83 -16.29 -2.06
C ILE A 244 -4.64 -15.45 -2.57
N ASP A 245 -4.24 -15.64 -3.82
CA ASP A 245 -3.17 -14.85 -4.44
C ASP A 245 -3.51 -13.36 -4.40
N LYS A 246 -4.73 -12.96 -4.77
CA LYS A 246 -5.17 -11.56 -4.70
C LYS A 246 -5.16 -10.99 -3.27
N LEU A 247 -5.51 -11.80 -2.26
CA LEU A 247 -5.46 -11.40 -0.84
C LEU A 247 -4.02 -11.25 -0.32
N ILE A 248 -3.09 -12.06 -0.82
CA ILE A 248 -1.65 -11.94 -0.53
C ILE A 248 -1.09 -10.71 -1.24
N ASP A 249 -1.46 -10.49 -2.49
CA ASP A 249 -1.03 -9.35 -3.29
C ASP A 249 -1.50 -8.04 -2.66
N SER A 250 -2.69 -8.03 -2.06
CA SER A 250 -3.24 -6.91 -1.28
C SER A 250 -2.64 -6.77 0.12
N TYR A 251 -1.65 -7.61 0.48
CA TYR A 251 -1.01 -7.71 1.79
C TYR A 251 -1.98 -7.93 2.96
N LEU A 252 -3.18 -8.44 2.68
CA LEU A 252 -4.14 -8.78 3.73
C LEU A 252 -3.75 -10.08 4.44
N LEU A 253 -3.12 -10.99 3.69
CA LEU A 253 -2.64 -12.27 4.17
C LEU A 253 -1.18 -12.49 3.79
N TYR A 254 -0.49 -13.29 4.60
CA TYR A 254 0.85 -13.78 4.34
C TYR A 254 0.85 -15.29 4.50
N THR A 255 1.46 -16.00 3.56
CA THR A 255 1.70 -17.43 3.66
C THR A 255 3.04 -17.68 4.34
N VAL A 256 3.08 -18.70 5.21
CA VAL A 256 4.30 -19.20 5.85
C VAL A 256 4.76 -20.46 5.12
#